data_AF-A0A7C9RB93-F1
#
_entry.id   AF-A0A7C9RB93-F1
#
_cell.length_a   1.000
_cell.length_b   1.000
_cell.length_c   1.000
_cell.angle_alpha   90.00
_cell.angle_beta   90.00
_cell.angle_gamma   90.00
#
_symmetry.space_group_name_H-M   'P 1'
#
loop_
_entity.id
_entity.type
_entity.pdbx_description
1 polymer ?
#
loop_
_entity_poly.entity_id
_entity_poly.type
_entity_poly.pdbx_seq_one_letter_code
_entity_poly.pdbx_strand_id
1 'polypeptide(L)'
;MGMHHHAGVFLAAGMLIVASAAHAAEESRELGPHVHGRGTLSIAIETNDVQMEFSAPGMDIVGFEHEAGTARQKKAVQAALADLREPLKLFALPDHAECTVTSADVTLIAGDREDRGAAVEADEAAETDEHEGGHAEFRATYALTCGDASQITSMDFPYFDRFRDAEGLDVTIVDANGETAFEVSREARRVER
;
A
#
# COMPACT_ATOMS: atom_id res chain seq x y z
N MET A 1 7.79 72.06 -28.95
CA MET A 1 9.00 72.90 -28.89
C MET A 1 9.43 73.05 -27.44
N GLY A 2 10.69 72.72 -27.13
CA GLY A 2 11.43 73.09 -25.90
C GLY A 2 11.14 72.23 -24.66
N MET A 3 11.97 71.28 -24.17
CA MET A 3 13.35 71.37 -23.64
C MET A 3 13.44 72.43 -22.52
N HIS A 4 13.83 72.20 -21.26
CA HIS A 4 14.43 71.13 -20.44
C HIS A 4 14.22 71.58 -18.96
N HIS A 5 14.43 70.80 -17.88
CA HIS A 5 15.74 70.56 -17.27
C HIS A 5 15.59 70.06 -15.81
N HIS A 6 16.52 69.20 -15.38
CA HIS A 6 16.95 68.86 -14.00
C HIS A 6 15.95 68.08 -13.11
N ALA A 7 16.33 67.15 -12.25
CA ALA A 7 17.62 66.85 -11.63
C ALA A 7 17.68 65.35 -11.29
N GLY A 8 18.88 64.79 -11.35
CA GLY A 8 19.16 63.42 -10.91
C GLY A 8 19.02 63.29 -9.40
N VAL A 9 18.49 62.14 -8.99
CA VAL A 9 18.63 61.63 -7.63
C VAL A 9 19.32 60.27 -7.77
N PHE A 10 20.59 60.21 -7.38
CA PHE A 10 21.33 58.98 -7.17
C PHE A 10 20.76 58.29 -5.94
N LEU A 11 19.99 57.20 -6.11
CA LEU A 11 19.68 56.29 -5.01
C LEU A 11 20.85 55.31 -4.85
N ALA A 12 21.54 55.42 -3.72
CA ALA A 12 22.54 54.45 -3.27
C ALA A 12 21.88 53.09 -3.02
N ALA A 13 22.33 52.05 -3.73
CA ALA A 13 21.91 50.68 -3.51
C ALA A 13 22.52 50.15 -2.20
N GLY A 14 21.70 50.01 -1.16
CA GLY A 14 22.06 49.30 0.07
C GLY A 14 21.98 47.80 -0.15
N MET A 15 23.13 47.12 -0.15
CA MET A 15 23.22 45.66 -0.21
C MET A 15 22.99 45.08 1.18
N LEU A 16 21.77 44.60 1.45
CA LEU A 16 21.47 43.76 2.61
C LEU A 16 21.91 42.33 2.32
N ILE A 17 22.89 41.83 3.08
CA ILE A 17 23.27 40.42 3.11
C ILE A 17 22.34 39.73 4.12
N VAL A 18 21.39 38.93 3.62
CA VAL A 18 20.55 38.05 4.43
C VAL A 18 21.28 36.72 4.58
N ALA A 19 21.71 36.39 5.80
CA ALA A 19 22.26 35.07 6.11
C ALA A 19 21.10 34.06 6.25
N SER A 20 20.97 33.14 5.30
CA SER A 20 20.01 32.03 5.38
C SER A 20 20.52 30.98 6.36
N ALA A 21 19.87 30.83 7.52
CA ALA A 21 20.04 29.66 8.37
C ALA A 21 19.34 28.46 7.69
N ALA A 22 20.13 27.52 7.18
CA ALA A 22 19.61 26.23 6.73
C ALA A 22 19.03 25.50 7.95
N HIS A 23 17.70 25.44 8.03
CA HIS A 23 17.03 24.53 8.95
C HIS A 23 17.12 23.14 8.31
N ALA A 24 17.84 22.23 8.95
CA ALA A 24 17.70 20.81 8.65
C ALA A 24 16.26 20.43 9.04
N ALA A 25 15.42 20.17 8.04
CA ALA A 25 14.14 19.51 8.28
C ALA A 25 14.48 18.09 8.71
N GLU A 26 14.26 17.80 9.99
CA GLU A 26 14.16 16.43 10.47
C GLU A 26 12.91 15.86 9.80
N GLU A 27 13.11 14.94 8.85
CA GLU A 27 12.04 14.17 8.23
C GLU A 27 11.44 13.31 9.35
N SER A 28 10.40 13.83 10.00
CA SER A 28 9.51 12.99 10.80
C SER A 28 9.01 11.91 9.86
N ARG A 29 9.50 10.68 10.03
CA ARG A 29 8.83 9.48 9.53
C ARG A 29 7.45 9.49 10.16
N GLU A 30 6.50 10.15 9.51
CA GLU A 30 5.11 10.09 9.90
C GLU A 30 4.70 8.63 9.74
N LEU A 31 4.45 7.97 10.87
CA LEU A 31 3.64 6.76 10.90
C LEU A 31 2.30 7.20 10.32
N GLY A 32 2.07 6.84 9.05
CA GLY A 32 0.82 7.11 8.36
C GLY A 32 -0.36 6.63 9.22
N PRO A 33 -1.54 7.25 9.07
CA PRO A 33 -2.69 6.93 9.92
C PRO A 33 -2.88 5.41 9.98
N HIS A 34 -2.91 4.85 11.20
CA HIS A 34 -3.22 3.45 11.44
C HIS A 34 -4.71 3.22 11.11
N VAL A 35 -5.04 3.15 9.83
CA VAL A 35 -6.40 2.89 9.34
C VAL A 35 -6.60 1.38 9.38
N HIS A 36 -7.09 0.88 10.51
CA HIS A 36 -7.62 -0.48 10.57
C HIS A 36 -8.89 -0.57 9.71
N GLY A 37 -9.15 -1.76 9.14
CA GLY A 37 -10.30 -2.00 8.29
C GLY A 37 -10.09 -1.64 6.81
N ARG A 38 -8.92 -1.14 6.40
CA ARG A 38 -8.65 -0.76 5.00
C ARG A 38 -7.34 -1.35 4.48
N GLY A 39 -7.43 -2.11 3.39
CA GLY A 39 -6.28 -2.60 2.62
C GLY A 39 -6.13 -1.88 1.28
N THR A 40 -5.12 -2.30 0.51
CA THR A 40 -4.87 -1.79 -0.85
C THR A 40 -4.83 -2.94 -1.87
N LEU A 41 -5.25 -2.65 -3.10
CA LEU A 41 -5.12 -3.55 -4.25
C LEU A 41 -4.72 -2.74 -5.48
N SER A 42 -3.47 -2.88 -5.92
CA SER A 42 -2.98 -2.30 -7.18
C SER A 42 -3.03 -3.34 -8.28
N ILE A 43 -3.49 -2.97 -9.46
CA ILE A 43 -3.68 -3.86 -10.61
C ILE A 43 -3.08 -3.21 -11.84
N ALA A 44 -2.21 -3.92 -12.54
CA ALA A 44 -1.69 -3.52 -13.84
C ALA A 44 -2.15 -4.52 -14.91
N ILE A 45 -2.71 -4.01 -16.01
CA ILE A 45 -3.20 -4.82 -17.13
C ILE A 45 -2.42 -4.41 -18.38
N GLU A 46 -1.66 -5.35 -18.94
CA GLU A 46 -0.91 -5.16 -20.19
C GLU A 46 -1.25 -6.30 -21.16
N THR A 47 -1.89 -5.95 -22.28
CA THR A 47 -2.39 -6.92 -23.26
C THR A 47 -3.31 -7.96 -22.64
N ASN A 48 -2.78 -9.14 -22.28
CA ASN A 48 -3.49 -10.26 -21.67
C ASN A 48 -2.86 -10.69 -20.34
N ASP A 49 -1.81 -10.01 -19.91
CA ASP A 49 -1.17 -10.24 -18.62
C ASP A 49 -1.73 -9.27 -17.59
N VAL A 50 -2.03 -9.79 -16.41
CA VAL A 50 -2.54 -9.02 -15.28
C VAL A 50 -1.62 -9.26 -14.09
N GLN A 51 -1.12 -8.17 -13.52
CA GLN A 51 -0.37 -8.19 -12.27
C GLN A 51 -1.22 -7.52 -11.19
N MET A 52 -1.19 -8.09 -9.99
CA MET A 52 -1.90 -7.55 -8.85
C MET A 52 -0.99 -7.54 -7.62
N GLU A 53 -1.00 -6.44 -6.87
CA GLU A 53 -0.35 -6.31 -5.58
C GLU A 53 -1.39 -5.96 -4.53
N PHE A 54 -1.45 -6.76 -3.48
CA PHE A 54 -2.42 -6.63 -2.39
C PHE A 54 -1.70 -6.46 -1.06
N SER A 55 -2.19 -5.54 -0.23
CA SER A 55 -1.81 -5.46 1.19
C SER A 55 -3.02 -5.27 2.08
N ALA A 56 -3.01 -5.89 3.26
CA ALA A 56 -4.02 -5.63 4.28
C ALA A 56 -3.47 -5.84 5.71
N PRO A 57 -3.94 -5.05 6.68
CA PRO A 57 -3.62 -5.26 8.09
C PRO A 57 -4.03 -6.66 8.59
N GLY A 58 -3.31 -7.18 9.57
CA GLY A 58 -3.64 -8.44 10.22
C GLY A 58 -5.01 -8.43 10.89
N MET A 59 -5.45 -7.28 11.42
CA MET A 59 -6.79 -7.11 11.96
C MET A 59 -7.87 -7.48 10.93
N ASP A 60 -7.71 -7.07 9.68
CA ASP A 60 -8.72 -7.23 8.63
C ASP A 60 -8.84 -8.70 8.17
N ILE A 61 -7.74 -9.44 8.23
CA ILE A 61 -7.61 -10.79 7.68
C ILE A 61 -7.81 -11.87 8.75
N VAL A 62 -7.22 -11.70 9.93
CA VAL A 62 -7.22 -12.71 11.01
C VAL A 62 -7.74 -12.18 12.36
N GLY A 63 -8.08 -10.90 12.45
CA GLY A 63 -8.64 -10.28 13.66
C GLY A 63 -7.60 -9.91 14.72
N PHE A 64 -6.32 -9.89 14.37
CA PHE A 64 -5.22 -9.48 15.25
C PHE A 64 -3.96 -9.06 14.47
N GLU A 65 -3.13 -8.22 15.06
CA GLU A 65 -1.88 -7.71 14.46
C GLU A 65 -0.59 -8.18 15.15
N HIS A 66 -0.69 -8.84 16.31
CA HIS A 66 0.48 -9.42 16.97
C HIS A 66 0.89 -10.76 16.36
N GLU A 67 2.11 -11.22 16.64
CA GLU A 67 2.58 -12.54 16.21
C GLU A 67 1.67 -13.66 16.76
N ALA A 68 1.27 -14.60 15.90
CA ALA A 68 0.40 -15.71 16.27
C ALA A 68 1.02 -16.63 17.35
N GLY A 69 0.71 -16.39 18.63
CA GLY A 69 1.26 -17.16 19.75
C GLY A 69 0.57 -18.49 20.01
N THR A 70 -0.75 -18.58 19.78
CA THR A 70 -1.54 -19.79 20.07
C THR A 70 -1.71 -20.70 18.86
N ALA A 71 -1.96 -22.00 19.09
CA ALA A 71 -2.27 -22.94 18.01
C ALA A 71 -3.48 -22.50 17.16
N ARG A 72 -4.47 -21.86 17.78
CA ARG A 72 -5.64 -21.31 17.09
C ARG A 72 -5.26 -20.17 16.15
N GLN A 73 -4.46 -19.22 16.63
CA GLN A 73 -3.99 -18.09 15.82
C GLN A 73 -3.10 -18.57 14.67
N LYS A 74 -2.17 -19.50 14.92
CA LYS A 74 -1.32 -20.08 13.87
C LYS A 74 -2.14 -20.75 12.77
N LYS A 75 -3.21 -21.47 13.14
CA LYS A 75 -4.14 -22.07 12.19
C LYS A 75 -4.94 -21.00 11.41
N ALA A 76 -5.36 -19.91 12.06
CA ALA A 76 -6.04 -18.81 11.39
C ALA A 76 -5.14 -18.15 10.33
N VAL A 77 -3.87 -17.88 10.67
CA VAL A 77 -2.87 -17.37 9.72
C VAL A 77 -2.65 -18.33 8.55
N GLN A 78 -2.49 -19.63 8.82
CA GLN A 78 -2.31 -20.62 7.75
C GLN A 78 -3.52 -20.69 6.81
N ALA A 79 -4.74 -20.60 7.35
CA ALA A 79 -5.95 -20.55 6.54
C ALA A 79 -5.99 -19.28 5.69
N ALA A 80 -5.74 -18.10 6.28
CA ALA A 80 -5.68 -16.84 5.54
C ALA A 80 -4.65 -16.88 4.41
N LEU A 81 -3.44 -17.39 4.66
CA LEU A 81 -2.42 -17.57 3.63
C LEU A 81 -2.84 -18.55 2.53
N ALA A 82 -3.71 -19.53 2.83
CA ALA A 82 -4.23 -20.45 1.81
C ALA A 82 -5.31 -19.76 0.96
N ASP A 83 -6.22 -19.01 1.57
CA ASP A 83 -7.26 -18.26 0.85
C ASP A 83 -6.66 -17.17 -0.04
N LEU A 84 -5.66 -16.42 0.47
CA LEU A 84 -4.96 -15.38 -0.30
C LEU A 84 -4.21 -15.96 -1.50
N ARG A 85 -3.82 -17.25 -1.49
CA ARG A 85 -3.20 -17.89 -2.66
C ARG A 85 -4.20 -18.22 -3.78
N GLU A 86 -5.48 -17.96 -3.58
CA GLU A 86 -6.53 -18.17 -4.57
C GLU A 86 -7.17 -16.81 -4.98
N PRO A 87 -6.43 -15.91 -5.65
CA PRO A 87 -6.86 -14.52 -5.85
C PRO A 87 -8.18 -14.39 -6.60
N LEU A 88 -8.47 -15.26 -7.57
CA LEU A 88 -9.74 -15.24 -8.31
C LEU A 88 -10.97 -15.64 -7.47
N LYS A 89 -10.78 -16.20 -6.27
CA LYS A 89 -11.87 -16.38 -5.29
C LYS A 89 -12.14 -15.12 -4.46
N LEU A 90 -11.21 -14.17 -4.44
CA LEU A 90 -11.26 -12.96 -3.61
C LEU A 90 -11.55 -11.70 -4.44
N PHE A 91 -10.98 -11.66 -5.65
CA PHE A 91 -11.11 -10.61 -6.65
C PHE A 91 -11.64 -11.26 -7.93
N ALA A 92 -12.95 -11.29 -8.06
CA ALA A 92 -13.62 -12.01 -9.13
C ALA A 92 -13.60 -11.17 -10.41
N LEU A 93 -12.98 -11.72 -11.45
CA LEU A 93 -12.96 -11.17 -12.81
C LEU A 93 -14.07 -11.82 -13.65
N PRO A 94 -14.53 -11.18 -14.74
CA PRO A 94 -15.54 -11.76 -15.62
C PRO A 94 -15.02 -13.05 -16.27
N ASP A 95 -15.84 -14.11 -16.29
CA ASP A 95 -15.47 -15.41 -16.87
C ASP A 95 -15.02 -15.29 -18.33
N HIS A 96 -15.60 -14.35 -19.08
CA HIS A 96 -15.27 -14.09 -20.48
C HIS A 96 -13.84 -13.56 -20.70
N ALA A 97 -13.18 -13.06 -19.65
CA ALA A 97 -11.77 -12.69 -19.73
C ALA A 97 -10.85 -13.92 -19.71
N GLU A 98 -11.35 -15.09 -19.28
CA GLU A 98 -10.62 -16.36 -19.25
C GLU A 98 -9.28 -16.27 -18.49
N CYS A 99 -9.27 -15.52 -17.38
CA CYS A 99 -8.08 -15.33 -16.56
C CYS A 99 -7.71 -16.57 -15.76
N THR A 100 -6.42 -16.89 -15.76
CA THR A 100 -5.83 -18.00 -15.01
C THR A 100 -4.66 -17.51 -14.18
N VAL A 101 -4.55 -17.99 -12.94
CA VAL A 101 -3.46 -17.62 -12.03
C VAL A 101 -2.20 -18.37 -12.44
N THR A 102 -1.14 -17.62 -12.76
CA THR A 102 0.18 -18.17 -13.12
C THR A 102 1.18 -18.08 -11.98
N SER A 103 1.06 -17.07 -11.10
CA SER A 103 1.76 -17.01 -9.81
C SER A 103 0.88 -16.41 -8.72
N ALA A 104 1.09 -16.86 -7.48
CA ALA A 104 0.46 -16.30 -6.29
C ALA A 104 1.41 -16.42 -5.09
N ASP A 105 2.16 -15.35 -4.85
CA ASP A 105 3.11 -15.25 -3.75
C ASP A 105 2.46 -14.48 -2.61
N VAL A 106 2.39 -15.10 -1.43
CA VAL A 106 1.71 -14.53 -0.26
C VAL A 106 2.64 -14.61 0.94
N THR A 107 2.82 -13.48 1.61
CA THR A 107 3.68 -13.33 2.78
C THR A 107 2.94 -12.61 3.91
N LEU A 108 3.33 -12.94 5.14
CA LEU A 108 2.95 -12.19 6.33
C LEU A 108 4.21 -11.48 6.82
N ILE A 109 4.17 -10.16 6.85
CA ILE A 109 5.25 -9.34 7.38
C ILE A 109 4.85 -8.96 8.80
N ALA A 110 5.64 -9.35 9.79
CA ALA A 110 5.52 -8.78 11.12
C ALA A 110 6.29 -7.47 11.13
N GLY A 111 5.66 -6.37 11.53
CA GLY A 111 6.37 -5.11 11.70
C GLY A 111 7.52 -5.28 12.70
N ASP A 112 8.65 -4.65 12.36
CA ASP A 112 9.96 -4.68 13.01
C ASP A 112 10.78 -5.96 12.89
N ARG A 113 11.25 -6.20 11.65
CA ARG A 113 12.66 -6.54 11.37
C ARG A 113 13.11 -5.88 10.06
N GLU A 114 13.41 -4.58 10.09
CA GLU A 114 14.38 -4.02 9.13
C GLU A 114 15.71 -4.75 9.37
N ASP A 115 16.13 -5.50 8.36
CA ASP A 115 17.48 -5.93 8.02
C ASP A 115 18.61 -5.54 9.00
N ARG A 116 18.74 -6.27 10.12
CA ARG A 116 20.02 -6.33 10.84
C ARG A 116 20.72 -7.59 10.39
N GLY A 117 21.60 -7.42 9.40
CA GLY A 117 22.63 -8.38 9.06
C GLY A 117 23.26 -8.95 10.34
N ALA A 118 23.22 -10.27 10.47
CA ALA A 118 23.73 -10.97 11.63
C ALA A 118 25.25 -10.79 11.74
N ALA A 119 25.67 -9.84 12.57
CA ALA A 119 26.93 -9.88 13.28
C ALA A 119 26.60 -10.09 14.77
N VAL A 120 26.74 -11.33 15.21
CA VAL A 120 26.78 -11.69 16.63
C VAL A 120 28.08 -11.15 17.21
N GLU A 121 28.02 -10.24 18.17
CA GLU A 121 28.97 -10.10 19.28
C GLU A 121 28.27 -9.39 20.46
N ALA A 122 28.75 -9.70 21.66
CA ALA A 122 28.03 -9.68 22.93
C ALA A 122 27.82 -8.32 23.65
N ASP A 123 26.96 -8.41 24.68
CA ASP A 123 27.08 -7.82 26.04
C ASP A 123 26.15 -6.66 26.44
N GLU A 124 25.86 -6.66 27.74
CA GLU A 124 24.70 -6.10 28.44
C GLU A 124 24.50 -4.57 28.39
N ALA A 125 23.24 -4.13 28.27
CA ALA A 125 22.71 -2.93 28.95
C ALA A 125 21.17 -2.96 28.92
N ALA A 126 20.57 -2.78 30.09
CA ALA A 126 19.14 -2.59 30.26
C ALA A 126 18.73 -1.19 29.81
N GLU A 127 17.89 -1.11 28.79
CA GLU A 127 16.95 -0.02 28.56
C GLU A 127 15.61 -0.69 28.25
N THR A 128 14.57 -0.31 28.98
CA THR A 128 13.19 -0.73 28.68
C THR A 128 12.75 -0.03 27.41
N ASP A 129 13.16 -0.56 26.26
CA ASP A 129 12.53 -0.23 25.00
C ASP A 129 11.13 -0.84 25.05
N GLU A 130 10.14 0.04 25.19
CA GLU A 130 8.77 -0.28 24.85
C GLU A 130 8.80 -0.67 23.38
N HIS A 131 8.78 -1.99 23.12
CA HIS A 131 8.67 -2.51 21.77
C HIS A 131 7.41 -1.89 21.15
N GLU A 132 7.57 -0.89 20.29
CA GLU A 132 6.55 -0.52 19.32
C GLU A 132 6.37 -1.76 18.44
N GLY A 133 5.48 -2.65 18.90
CA GLY A 133 5.26 -3.93 18.28
C GLY A 133 4.70 -3.69 16.90
N GLY A 134 5.56 -3.77 15.89
CA GLY A 134 5.14 -3.55 14.54
C GLY A 134 4.00 -4.49 14.15
N HIS A 135 2.98 -3.93 13.53
CA HIS A 135 1.74 -4.63 13.19
C HIS A 135 1.98 -5.68 12.11
N ALA A 136 1.32 -6.83 12.21
CA ALA A 136 1.34 -7.83 11.16
C ALA A 136 0.55 -7.33 9.93
N GLU A 137 1.14 -7.43 8.75
CA GLU A 137 0.54 -7.07 7.47
C GLU A 137 0.63 -8.27 6.51
N PHE A 138 -0.49 -8.63 5.88
CA PHE A 138 -0.51 -9.58 4.79
C PHE A 138 -0.19 -8.87 3.49
N ARG A 139 0.77 -9.39 2.74
CA ARG A 139 1.06 -8.95 1.37
C ARG A 139 0.92 -10.10 0.41
N ALA A 140 0.48 -9.79 -0.80
CA ALA A 140 0.45 -10.75 -1.87
C ALA A 140 0.72 -10.11 -3.22
N THR A 141 1.43 -10.85 -4.07
CA THR A 141 1.65 -10.49 -5.48
C THR A 141 1.14 -11.63 -6.35
N TYR A 142 0.31 -11.29 -7.32
CA TYR A 142 -0.31 -12.25 -8.22
C TYR A 142 0.03 -11.93 -9.66
N ALA A 143 0.35 -12.96 -10.42
CA ALA A 143 0.44 -12.90 -11.87
C ALA A 143 -0.68 -13.76 -12.47
N LEU A 144 -1.37 -13.21 -13.45
CA LEU A 144 -2.43 -13.89 -14.18
C LEU A 144 -2.22 -13.72 -15.68
N THR A 145 -2.65 -14.73 -16.43
CA THR A 145 -2.77 -14.65 -17.89
C THR A 145 -4.22 -14.89 -18.28
N CYS A 146 -4.76 -13.98 -19.07
CA CYS A 146 -6.14 -13.98 -19.55
C CYS A 146 -6.19 -14.34 -21.04
N GLY A 147 -7.30 -14.96 -21.47
CA GLY A 147 -7.57 -15.19 -22.89
C GLY A 147 -7.89 -13.88 -23.62
N ASP A 148 -8.68 -13.02 -22.97
CA ASP A 148 -9.04 -11.69 -23.47
C ASP A 148 -9.20 -10.70 -22.30
N ALA A 149 -8.12 -10.02 -21.90
CA ALA A 149 -8.20 -9.06 -20.79
C ALA A 149 -9.02 -7.80 -21.13
N SER A 150 -9.41 -7.59 -22.41
CA SER A 150 -10.35 -6.52 -22.76
C SER A 150 -11.75 -6.78 -22.19
N GLN A 151 -12.09 -8.03 -21.87
CA GLN A 151 -13.36 -8.38 -21.21
C GLN A 151 -13.34 -8.12 -19.69
N ILE A 152 -12.23 -7.66 -19.12
CA ILE A 152 -12.21 -7.20 -17.73
C ILE A 152 -12.88 -5.82 -17.67
N THR A 153 -14.21 -5.80 -17.70
CA THR A 153 -15.00 -4.57 -17.62
C THR A 153 -15.52 -4.31 -16.21
N SER A 154 -15.35 -5.26 -15.30
CA SER A 154 -15.81 -5.16 -13.93
C SER A 154 -15.00 -6.07 -13.01
N MET A 155 -15.08 -5.83 -11.71
CA MET A 155 -14.54 -6.72 -10.70
C MET A 155 -15.44 -6.75 -9.48
N ASP A 156 -15.73 -7.96 -8.98
CA ASP A 156 -16.44 -8.16 -7.70
C ASP A 156 -15.45 -8.54 -6.60
N PHE A 157 -15.81 -8.23 -5.35
CA PHE A 157 -14.95 -8.44 -4.18
C PHE A 157 -15.53 -9.43 -3.17
N PRO A 158 -15.61 -10.75 -3.48
CA PRO A 158 -15.90 -11.78 -2.46
C PRO A 158 -14.91 -11.77 -1.29
N TYR A 159 -13.75 -11.10 -1.44
CA TYR A 159 -12.83 -10.71 -0.38
C TYR A 159 -13.54 -10.34 0.92
N PHE A 160 -14.56 -9.48 0.86
CA PHE A 160 -15.29 -9.02 2.05
C PHE A 160 -16.15 -10.12 2.69
N ASP A 161 -16.60 -11.11 1.94
CA ASP A 161 -17.32 -12.26 2.50
C ASP A 161 -16.36 -13.22 3.20
N ARG A 162 -15.16 -13.41 2.65
CA ARG A 162 -14.14 -14.27 3.24
C ARG A 162 -13.53 -13.64 4.49
N PHE A 163 -13.13 -12.37 4.43
CA PHE A 163 -12.47 -11.66 5.51
C PHE A 163 -13.44 -10.66 6.11
N ARG A 164 -14.11 -11.07 7.20
CA ARG A 164 -15.27 -10.36 7.77
C ARG A 164 -14.93 -9.07 8.53
N ASP A 165 -13.67 -8.90 8.89
CA ASP A 165 -13.19 -7.75 9.63
C ASP A 165 -12.66 -6.64 8.70
N ALA A 166 -12.41 -6.95 7.41
CA ALA A 166 -12.09 -5.93 6.41
C ALA A 166 -13.29 -5.02 6.11
N GLU A 167 -13.10 -3.70 6.10
CA GLU A 167 -14.17 -2.72 5.87
C GLU A 167 -14.10 -2.09 4.48
N GLY A 168 -12.90 -1.87 3.94
CA GLY A 168 -12.68 -1.33 2.60
C GLY A 168 -11.35 -1.76 1.94
N LEU A 169 -11.27 -1.51 0.64
CA LEU A 169 -10.04 -1.58 -0.14
C LEU A 169 -9.92 -0.34 -1.02
N ASP A 170 -8.74 0.25 -1.02
CA ASP A 170 -8.36 1.24 -2.03
C ASP A 170 -7.79 0.48 -3.23
N VAL A 171 -8.49 0.56 -4.36
CA VAL A 171 -8.18 -0.21 -5.58
C VAL A 171 -7.68 0.73 -6.65
N THR A 172 -6.49 0.46 -7.18
CA THR A 172 -5.92 1.21 -8.30
C THR A 172 -5.75 0.27 -9.49
N ILE A 173 -6.24 0.68 -10.66
CA ILE A 173 -6.11 -0.07 -11.91
C ILE A 173 -5.35 0.78 -12.92
N VAL A 174 -4.27 0.24 -13.46
CA VAL A 174 -3.45 0.85 -14.52
C VAL A 174 -3.56 -0.02 -15.77
N ASP A 175 -3.95 0.59 -16.89
CA ASP A 175 -4.01 -0.07 -18.20
C ASP A 175 -3.66 0.90 -19.34
N ALA A 176 -3.90 0.49 -20.59
CA ALA A 176 -3.61 1.29 -21.78
C ALA A 176 -4.37 2.63 -21.85
N ASN A 177 -5.46 2.79 -21.10
CA ASN A 177 -6.26 4.01 -21.01
C ASN A 177 -5.79 4.95 -19.88
N GLY A 178 -4.91 4.48 -18.99
CA GLY A 178 -4.37 5.24 -17.86
C GLY A 178 -4.61 4.59 -16.52
N GLU A 179 -4.56 5.39 -15.46
CA GLU A 179 -4.79 4.96 -14.07
C GLU A 179 -6.18 5.40 -13.62
N THR A 180 -6.90 4.49 -12.95
CA THR A 180 -8.19 4.75 -12.30
C THR A 180 -8.16 4.21 -10.87
N ALA A 181 -8.69 4.97 -9.92
CA ALA A 181 -8.78 4.59 -8.51
C ALA A 181 -10.24 4.45 -8.05
N PHE A 182 -10.48 3.47 -7.19
CA PHE A 182 -11.78 3.16 -6.59
C PHE A 182 -11.62 2.94 -5.09
N GLU A 183 -12.62 3.36 -4.32
CA GLU A 183 -12.78 2.91 -2.94
C GLU A 183 -13.93 1.91 -2.92
N VAL A 184 -13.64 0.66 -2.53
CA VAL A 184 -14.66 -0.40 -2.41
C VAL A 184 -14.86 -0.77 -0.96
N SER A 185 -16.08 -1.19 -0.62
CA SER A 185 -16.45 -1.52 0.75
C SER A 185 -17.42 -2.70 0.79
N ARG A 186 -17.76 -3.14 2.01
CA ARG A 186 -18.81 -4.15 2.23
C ARG A 186 -20.17 -3.78 1.64
N GLU A 187 -20.45 -2.50 1.43
CA GLU A 187 -21.73 -2.02 0.91
C GLU A 187 -21.69 -1.84 -0.62
N ALA A 188 -20.49 -1.62 -1.18
CA ALA A 188 -20.24 -1.44 -2.60
C ALA A 188 -19.07 -2.34 -3.04
N ARG A 189 -19.36 -3.62 -3.28
CA ARG A 189 -18.37 -4.69 -3.55
C ARG A 189 -18.13 -4.95 -5.03
N ARG A 190 -18.35 -3.94 -5.87
CA ARG A 190 -18.22 -4.07 -7.32
C ARG A 190 -17.72 -2.76 -7.92
N VAL A 191 -16.76 -2.87 -8.83
CA VAL A 191 -16.29 -1.77 -9.67
C VAL A 191 -16.55 -2.09 -11.13
N GLU A 192 -16.77 -1.05 -11.92
CA GLU A 192 -16.90 -1.10 -13.38
C GLU A 192 -15.75 -0.26 -13.96
N ARG A 193 -15.11 -0.76 -15.02
CA ARG A 193 -13.99 -0.15 -15.73
C ARG A 193 -14.43 0.40 -17.08
#